data_AF-A0A2M7BRS0-F1
#
_entry.id   AF-A0A2M7BRS0-F1
#
_cell.length_a   1.000
_cell.length_b   1.000
_cell.length_c   1.000
_cell.angle_alpha   90.00
_cell.angle_beta   90.00
_cell.angle_gamma   90.00
#
_symmetry.space_group_name_H-M   'P 1'
#
loop_
_entity.id
_entity.type
_entity.pdbx_description
1 polymer ?
#
loop_
_entity_poly.entity_id
_entity_poly.type
_entity_poly.pdbx_seq_one_letter_code
_entity_poly.pdbx_strand_id
1 'polypeptide(L)'
;MFDMRAPVYIYDPTITDAQSKVRGIGRYLQILRENCPSDWIFTSDLKKIPFHAILVQPFYTFYQPPLITKRITDRQIAIIHDVIPLKYPEHYPIGVKAFFYSLLQKYYLGLFDSIITDSETSRNDIVTYLKIKKNKVSVLYPTLADCFWNSKIKSSGPSDYCLYVG
;
A
#
# COMPACT_ATOMS: atom_id res chain seq x y z
N MET A 1 -4.30 33.60 5.08
CA MET A 1 -4.58 32.82 3.86
C MET A 1 -4.42 31.35 4.24
N PHE A 2 -5.53 30.69 4.58
CA PHE A 2 -5.50 29.30 5.03
C PHE A 2 -5.09 28.41 3.84
N ASP A 3 -4.00 27.67 4.00
CA ASP A 3 -3.58 26.62 3.06
C ASP A 3 -4.65 25.51 3.12
N MET A 4 -5.68 25.59 2.27
CA MET A 4 -6.74 24.59 2.18
C MET A 4 -6.21 23.35 1.45
N ARG A 5 -5.25 22.65 2.06
CA ARG A 5 -4.89 21.31 1.59
C ARG A 5 -6.07 20.39 1.84
N ALA A 6 -6.45 19.63 0.81
CA ALA A 6 -7.48 18.61 0.96
C ALA A 6 -7.04 17.61 2.05
N PRO A 7 -7.94 17.22 2.98
CA PRO A 7 -7.60 16.27 4.03
C PRO A 7 -7.21 14.91 3.43
N VAL A 8 -6.21 14.28 4.02
CA VAL A 8 -5.70 12.97 3.58
C VAL A 8 -6.24 11.88 4.49
N TYR A 9 -6.88 10.90 3.89
CA TYR A 9 -7.40 9.71 4.56
C TYR A 9 -6.64 8.47 4.12
N ILE A 10 -6.16 7.70 5.09
CA ILE A 10 -5.46 6.44 4.88
C ILE A 10 -6.40 5.29 5.27
N TYR A 11 -6.67 4.39 4.32
CA TYR A 11 -7.45 3.19 4.63
C TYR A 11 -6.64 2.25 5.52
N ASP A 12 -7.19 1.93 6.70
CA ASP A 12 -6.55 1.10 7.71
C ASP A 12 -7.46 -0.08 8.08
N PRO A 13 -7.22 -1.28 7.52
CA PRO A 13 -8.01 -2.46 7.84
C PRO A 13 -7.72 -3.03 9.23
N THR A 14 -6.61 -2.63 9.88
CA THR A 14 -6.16 -3.21 11.17
C THR A 14 -6.94 -2.66 12.36
N ILE A 15 -7.67 -1.56 12.20
CA ILE A 15 -8.58 -1.02 13.23
C ILE A 15 -9.66 -2.06 13.59
N THR A 16 -10.12 -2.82 12.60
CA THR A 16 -11.14 -3.86 12.77
C THR A 16 -10.55 -5.28 12.87
N ASP A 17 -9.24 -5.43 12.71
CA ASP A 17 -8.53 -6.71 12.75
C ASP A 17 -7.31 -6.64 13.67
N ALA A 18 -7.54 -6.97 14.95
CA ALA A 18 -6.54 -6.96 16.00
C ALA A 18 -5.38 -7.94 15.73
N GLN A 19 -5.58 -9.02 14.95
CA GLN A 19 -4.52 -9.99 14.66
C GLN A 19 -3.53 -9.45 13.62
N SER A 20 -3.99 -8.61 12.69
CA SER A 20 -3.14 -7.94 11.70
C SER A 20 -2.34 -6.75 12.27
N LYS A 21 -2.72 -6.25 13.45
CA LYS A 21 -2.10 -5.09 14.12
C LYS A 21 -0.63 -5.31 14.51
N VAL A 22 -0.23 -6.56 14.78
CA VAL A 22 1.14 -6.95 15.18
C VAL A 22 1.93 -7.65 14.06
N ARG A 23 1.36 -7.75 12.86
CA ARG A 23 1.96 -8.40 11.68
C ARG A 23 2.34 -7.36 10.61
N GLY A 24 2.87 -7.80 9.47
CA GLY A 24 3.42 -6.93 8.41
C GLY A 24 2.59 -5.69 8.08
N ILE A 25 1.28 -5.83 7.86
CA ILE A 25 0.35 -4.72 7.57
C ILE A 25 0.30 -3.71 8.73
N GLY A 26 0.14 -4.18 9.97
CA GLY A 26 0.10 -3.31 11.15
C GLY A 26 1.41 -2.55 11.36
N ARG A 27 2.55 -3.21 11.18
CA ARG A 27 3.87 -2.57 11.27
C ARG A 27 4.05 -1.51 10.17
N TYR A 28 3.63 -1.80 8.94
CA TYR A 28 3.68 -0.83 7.85
C TYR A 28 2.81 0.40 8.14
N LEU A 29 1.57 0.22 8.59
CA LEU A 29 0.68 1.33 8.94
C LEU A 29 1.19 2.12 10.14
N GLN A 30 1.88 1.47 11.08
CA GLN A 30 2.58 2.16 12.16
C GLN A 30 3.69 3.06 11.60
N ILE A 31 4.54 2.55 10.71
CA ILE A 31 5.61 3.33 10.07
C ILE A 31 5.02 4.52 9.30
N LEU A 32 3.91 4.33 8.59
CA LEU A 32 3.19 5.44 7.96
C LEU A 32 2.73 6.47 8.98
N ARG A 33 2.13 6.07 10.11
CA ARG A 33 1.72 7.02 11.16
C ARG A 33 2.89 7.77 11.78
N GLU A 34 4.04 7.11 11.93
CA GLU A 34 5.26 7.71 12.47
C GLU A 34 5.85 8.77 11.51
N ASN A 35 5.78 8.52 10.20
CA ASN A 35 6.47 9.34 9.20
C ASN A 35 5.55 10.31 8.43
N CYS A 36 4.23 10.18 8.53
CA CYS A 36 3.28 11.07 7.87
C CYS A 36 2.85 12.24 8.78
N PRO A 37 2.41 13.37 8.20
CA PRO A 37 1.84 14.48 8.96
C PRO A 37 0.73 14.05 9.93
N SER A 38 0.72 14.64 11.13
CA SER A 38 -0.21 14.27 12.21
C SER A 38 -1.68 14.56 11.91
N ASP A 39 -1.98 15.38 10.91
CA ASP A 39 -3.31 15.72 10.44
C ASP A 39 -3.89 14.70 9.45
N TRP A 40 -3.13 13.67 9.07
CA TRP A 40 -3.62 12.56 8.25
C TRP A 40 -4.51 11.62 9.07
N ILE A 41 -5.64 11.21 8.49
CA ILE A 41 -6.68 10.46 9.20
C ILE A 41 -6.66 9.00 8.77
N PHE A 42 -6.44 8.09 9.72
CA PHE A 42 -6.49 6.65 9.49
C PHE A 42 -7.88 6.11 9.83
N THR A 43 -8.53 5.41 8.90
CA THR A 43 -9.90 4.90 9.09
C THR A 43 -10.12 3.58 8.35
N SER A 44 -10.91 2.68 8.95
CA SER A 44 -11.46 1.50 8.27
C SER A 44 -12.83 1.77 7.63
N ASP A 45 -13.46 2.89 7.98
CA ASP A 45 -14.79 3.25 7.52
C ASP A 45 -14.73 4.26 6.37
N LEU A 46 -14.88 3.75 5.16
CA LEU A 46 -14.90 4.54 3.94
C LEU A 46 -16.08 5.53 3.86
N LYS A 47 -17.16 5.31 4.62
CA LYS A 47 -18.33 6.20 4.62
C LYS A 47 -18.06 7.52 5.34
N LYS A 48 -17.05 7.57 6.20
CA LYS A 48 -16.64 8.77 6.94
C LYS A 48 -15.75 9.71 6.13
N ILE A 49 -15.34 9.30 4.94
CA ILE A 49 -14.41 10.07 4.11
C ILE A 49 -15.24 11.08 3.28
N PRO A 50 -15.00 12.39 3.43
CA PRO A 50 -15.70 13.38 2.63
C PRO A 50 -15.23 13.31 1.18
N PHE A 51 -16.13 13.66 0.25
CA PHE A 51 -15.82 13.60 -1.18
C PHE A 51 -14.60 14.47 -1.56
N HIS A 52 -14.51 15.67 -0.98
CA HIS A 52 -13.40 16.61 -1.18
C HIS A 52 -12.15 16.26 -0.35
N ALA A 53 -11.67 15.02 -0.49
CA ALA A 53 -10.51 14.49 0.21
C ALA A 53 -9.55 13.75 -0.74
N ILE A 54 -8.37 13.41 -0.21
CA ILE A 54 -7.45 12.45 -0.81
C ILE A 54 -7.60 11.13 -0.05
N LEU A 55 -7.99 10.07 -0.74
CA LEU A 55 -8.00 8.71 -0.20
C LEU A 55 -6.75 7.96 -0.67
N VAL A 56 -5.99 7.42 0.26
CA VAL A 56 -4.91 6.47 -0.01
C VAL A 56 -5.34 5.08 0.45
N GLN A 57 -5.29 4.11 -0.46
CA GLN A 57 -5.42 2.69 -0.15
C GLN A 57 -4.03 2.07 -0.11
N PRO A 58 -3.44 1.82 1.09
CA PRO A 58 -2.04 1.41 1.20
C PRO A 58 -1.78 -0.03 0.78
N PHE A 59 -2.84 -0.84 0.68
CA PHE A 59 -2.74 -2.23 0.26
C PHE A 59 -3.78 -2.50 -0.83
N TYR A 60 -3.36 -2.38 -2.08
CA TYR A 60 -4.17 -2.77 -3.22
C TYR A 60 -3.79 -4.20 -3.65
N THR A 61 -4.69 -5.16 -3.42
CA THR A 61 -4.48 -6.59 -3.75
C THR A 61 -5.39 -7.05 -4.87
N PHE A 62 -4.88 -7.90 -5.76
CA PHE A 62 -5.64 -8.43 -6.90
C PHE A 62 -6.44 -9.69 -6.60
N TYR A 63 -6.26 -10.31 -5.43
CA TYR A 63 -6.79 -11.66 -5.16
C TYR A 63 -7.88 -11.69 -4.07
N GLN A 64 -8.38 -10.51 -3.71
CA GLN A 64 -9.48 -10.31 -2.77
C GLN A 64 -10.61 -9.50 -3.45
N PRO A 65 -11.84 -9.53 -2.90
CA PRO A 65 -12.91 -8.67 -3.38
C PRO A 65 -12.49 -7.19 -3.42
N PRO A 66 -12.95 -6.40 -4.40
CA PRO A 66 -12.67 -4.98 -4.47
C PRO A 66 -13.22 -4.26 -3.25
N LEU A 67 -12.33 -3.55 -2.55
CA LEU A 67 -12.71 -2.65 -1.46
C LEU A 67 -13.57 -1.48 -1.97
N ILE A 68 -13.22 -0.98 -3.16
CA ILE A 68 -13.84 0.19 -3.78
C ILE A 68 -14.39 -0.22 -5.15
N THR A 69 -15.71 -0.07 -5.31
CA THR A 69 -16.41 -0.38 -6.58
C THR A 69 -16.96 0.87 -7.27
N LYS A 70 -16.83 2.05 -6.65
CA LYS A 70 -17.19 3.35 -7.20
C LYS A 70 -16.29 4.43 -6.61
N ARG A 71 -16.17 5.58 -7.29
CA ARG A 71 -15.40 6.72 -6.77
C ARG A 71 -15.96 7.19 -5.43
N ILE A 72 -15.07 7.35 -4.44
CA ILE A 72 -15.38 7.80 -3.08
C ILE A 72 -14.97 9.25 -2.88
N THR A 73 -13.83 9.65 -3.45
CA THR A 73 -13.27 11.00 -3.30
C THR A 73 -12.80 11.61 -4.62
N ASP A 74 -12.52 12.92 -4.60
CA ASP A 74 -11.93 13.68 -5.70
C ASP A 74 -10.59 13.09 -6.15
N ARG A 75 -9.78 12.61 -5.20
CA ARG A 75 -8.48 11.99 -5.48
C ARG A 75 -8.31 10.68 -4.74
N GLN A 76 -8.04 9.62 -5.49
CA GLN A 76 -7.80 8.28 -4.96
C GLN A 76 -6.42 7.77 -5.39
N ILE A 77 -5.65 7.26 -4.44
CA ILE A 77 -4.30 6.73 -4.63
C ILE A 77 -4.26 5.28 -4.19
N ALA A 78 -3.79 4.39 -5.06
CA ALA A 78 -3.56 2.98 -4.71
C ALA A 78 -2.07 2.75 -4.50
N ILE A 79 -1.70 2.03 -3.46
CA ILE A 79 -0.34 1.50 -3.31
C ILE A 79 -0.34 0.03 -3.72
N ILE A 80 0.46 -0.29 -4.73
CA ILE A 80 0.69 -1.65 -5.22
C ILE A 80 2.17 -1.97 -4.97
N HIS A 81 2.42 -2.87 -4.02
CA HIS A 81 3.78 -3.29 -3.67
C HIS A 81 4.43 -4.10 -4.79
N ASP A 82 3.70 -5.09 -5.31
CA ASP A 82 4.14 -5.94 -6.39
C ASP A 82 2.95 -6.53 -7.18
N VAL A 83 3.30 -7.17 -8.30
CA VAL A 83 2.39 -7.98 -9.11
C VAL A 83 2.99 -9.36 -9.35
N ILE A 84 3.71 -9.91 -8.37
CA ILE A 84 4.48 -11.17 -8.46
C ILE A 84 3.65 -12.31 -9.03
N PRO A 85 2.40 -12.57 -8.58
CA PRO A 85 1.65 -13.70 -9.13
C PRO A 85 1.17 -13.49 -10.57
N LEU A 86 1.12 -12.25 -11.07
CA LEU A 86 0.90 -11.99 -12.50
C LEU A 86 2.18 -12.18 -13.32
N LYS A 87 3.34 -11.88 -12.71
CA LYS A 87 4.65 -12.04 -13.32
C LYS A 87 5.11 -13.50 -13.41
N TYR A 88 4.82 -14.27 -12.36
CA TYR A 88 5.24 -15.66 -12.20
C TYR A 88 4.04 -16.60 -11.94
N PRO A 89 3.08 -16.71 -12.88
CA PRO A 89 1.86 -17.49 -12.66
C PRO A 89 2.11 -18.98 -12.41
N GLU A 90 3.22 -19.53 -12.93
CA GLU A 90 3.61 -20.93 -12.71
C GLU A 90 4.06 -21.20 -11.27
N HIS A 91 4.67 -20.21 -10.62
CA HIS A 91 5.13 -20.32 -9.22
C HIS A 91 4.05 -19.91 -8.21
N TYR A 92 3.08 -19.11 -8.65
CA TYR A 92 1.99 -18.61 -7.81
C TYR A 92 0.63 -18.90 -8.48
N PRO A 93 0.26 -20.19 -8.62
CA PRO A 93 -1.01 -20.55 -9.25
C PRO A 93 -2.16 -19.99 -8.43
N ILE A 94 -3.02 -19.21 -9.08
CA ILE A 94 -4.20 -18.64 -8.44
C ILE A 94 -5.43 -19.50 -8.71
N GLY A 95 -6.25 -19.73 -7.69
CA GLY A 95 -7.53 -20.40 -7.86
C GLY A 95 -8.53 -19.58 -8.68
N VAL A 96 -9.57 -20.22 -9.19
CA VAL A 96 -10.61 -19.59 -10.04
C VAL A 96 -11.21 -18.32 -9.41
N LYS A 97 -11.46 -18.34 -8.09
CA LYS A 97 -11.98 -17.18 -7.35
C LYS A 97 -11.00 -16.00 -7.37
N ALA A 98 -9.72 -16.26 -7.14
CA ALA A 98 -8.67 -15.25 -7.17
C ALA A 98 -8.43 -14.71 -8.59
N PHE A 99 -8.56 -15.57 -9.62
CA PHE A 99 -8.54 -15.15 -11.01
C PHE A 99 -9.67 -14.16 -11.31
N PHE A 100 -10.91 -14.48 -10.91
CA PHE A 100 -12.06 -13.58 -11.10
C PHE A 100 -11.85 -12.23 -10.38
N TYR A 101 -11.38 -12.25 -9.13
CA TYR A 101 -11.04 -11.01 -8.44
C TYR A 101 -9.93 -10.23 -9.12
N SER A 102 -8.94 -10.90 -9.71
CA SER A 102 -7.86 -10.21 -10.42
C SER A 102 -8.38 -9.42 -11.63
N LEU A 103 -9.40 -9.95 -12.31
CA LEU A 103 -10.06 -9.24 -13.42
C LEU A 103 -10.86 -8.04 -12.91
N LEU A 104 -11.65 -8.21 -11.84
CA LEU A 104 -12.42 -7.11 -11.24
C LEU A 104 -11.51 -6.01 -10.68
N GLN A 105 -10.44 -6.37 -9.98
CA GLN A 105 -9.50 -5.41 -9.43
C GLN A 105 -8.78 -4.64 -10.54
N LYS A 106 -8.34 -5.31 -11.63
CA LYS A 106 -7.81 -4.60 -12.81
C LYS A 106 -8.79 -3.57 -13.36
N TYR A 107 -10.09 -3.88 -13.40
CA TYR A 107 -11.12 -2.93 -13.82
C TYR A 107 -11.27 -1.76 -12.83
N TYR A 108 -11.41 -2.04 -11.53
CA TYR A 108 -11.61 -1.00 -10.51
C TYR A 108 -10.36 -0.15 -10.24
N LEU A 109 -9.18 -0.58 -10.66
CA LEU A 109 -7.96 0.23 -10.65
C LEU A 109 -8.08 1.48 -11.55
N GLY A 110 -9.06 1.49 -12.47
CA GLY A 110 -9.46 2.68 -13.23
C GLY A 110 -10.02 3.82 -12.37
N LEU A 111 -10.53 3.52 -11.17
CA LEU A 111 -11.04 4.53 -10.22
C LEU A 111 -9.95 5.33 -9.51
N PHE A 112 -8.70 4.85 -9.53
CA PHE A 112 -7.59 5.52 -8.89
C PHE A 112 -6.97 6.54 -9.83
N ASP A 113 -6.55 7.68 -9.31
CA ASP A 113 -5.94 8.76 -10.09
C ASP A 113 -4.43 8.57 -10.19
N SER A 114 -3.83 7.96 -9.18
CA SER A 114 -2.40 7.64 -9.13
C SER A 114 -2.15 6.29 -8.46
N ILE A 115 -1.02 5.68 -8.80
CA ILE A 115 -0.51 4.44 -8.21
C ILE A 115 0.88 4.72 -7.67
N ILE A 116 1.14 4.26 -6.45
CA ILE A 116 2.45 4.30 -5.82
C ILE A 116 2.99 2.88 -5.68
N THR A 117 4.30 2.70 -5.85
CA THR A 117 4.98 1.42 -5.68
C THR A 117 6.37 1.60 -5.08
N ASP A 118 6.93 0.51 -4.56
CA ASP A 118 8.11 0.55 -3.70
C ASP A 118 9.43 0.57 -4.46
N SER A 119 9.42 0.27 -5.77
CA SER A 119 10.64 0.18 -6.57
C SER A 119 10.42 0.43 -8.06
N GLU A 120 11.51 0.74 -8.76
CA GLU A 120 11.54 0.84 -10.22
C GLU A 120 11.18 -0.49 -10.92
N THR A 121 11.60 -1.61 -10.34
CA THR A 121 11.23 -2.94 -10.83
C THR A 121 9.73 -3.15 -10.72
N SER A 122 9.14 -2.88 -9.54
CA SER A 122 7.69 -2.98 -9.33
C SER A 122 6.93 -2.05 -10.26
N ARG A 123 7.42 -0.82 -10.51
CA ARG A 123 6.81 0.10 -11.48
C ARG A 123 6.75 -0.50 -12.88
N ASN A 124 7.86 -1.05 -13.36
CA ASN A 124 7.93 -1.64 -14.70
C ASN A 124 7.03 -2.88 -14.81
N ASP A 125 6.98 -3.71 -13.77
CA ASP A 125 6.09 -4.87 -13.71
C ASP A 125 4.61 -4.43 -13.72
N ILE A 126 4.23 -3.46 -12.90
CA ILE A 126 2.86 -2.89 -12.87
C ILE A 126 2.45 -2.38 -14.26
N VAL A 127 3.28 -1.56 -14.90
CA VAL A 127 3.02 -1.04 -16.25
C VAL A 127 2.85 -2.17 -17.26
N THR A 128 3.73 -3.19 -17.19
CA THR A 128 3.77 -4.30 -18.15
C THR A 128 2.59 -5.24 -18.00
N TYR A 129 2.29 -5.68 -16.78
CA TYR A 129 1.30 -6.73 -16.48
C TYR A 129 -0.12 -6.19 -16.28
N LEU A 130 -0.27 -4.93 -15.84
CA LEU A 130 -1.59 -4.30 -15.67
C LEU A 130 -1.97 -3.36 -16.83
N LYS A 131 -1.06 -3.11 -17.77
CA LYS A 131 -1.28 -2.22 -18.93
C LYS A 131 -1.70 -0.80 -18.55
N ILE A 132 -1.07 -0.27 -17.49
CA ILE A 132 -1.33 1.07 -16.97
C ILE A 132 -0.32 2.06 -17.56
N LYS A 133 -0.78 3.28 -17.85
CA LYS A 133 0.11 4.35 -18.32
C LYS A 133 1.23 4.61 -17.30
N LYS A 134 2.48 4.64 -17.76
CA LYS A 134 3.66 4.83 -16.91
C LYS A 134 3.59 6.09 -16.04
N ASN A 135 3.03 7.18 -16.56
CA ASN A 135 2.85 8.45 -15.83
C ASN A 135 1.84 8.38 -14.67
N LYS A 136 1.03 7.32 -14.59
CA LYS A 136 0.11 7.06 -13.46
C LYS A 136 0.80 6.32 -12.31
N VAL A 137 2.00 5.78 -12.52
CA VAL A 137 2.71 4.95 -11.55
C VAL A 137 3.99 5.67 -11.09
N SER A 138 4.01 6.09 -9.83
CA SER A 138 5.14 6.74 -9.18
C SER A 138 5.86 5.78 -8.24
N VAL A 139 7.19 5.92 -8.12
CA VAL A 139 7.99 5.17 -7.16
C VAL A 139 8.16 5.99 -5.89
N LEU A 140 7.82 5.40 -4.74
CA LEU A 140 8.12 5.95 -3.41
C LEU A 140 8.76 4.83 -2.60
N TYR A 141 10.04 4.99 -2.27
CA TYR A 141 10.78 3.98 -1.53
C TYR A 141 10.28 3.87 -0.08
N PRO A 142 10.15 2.65 0.48
CA PRO A 142 9.80 2.46 1.88
C PRO A 142 10.83 3.10 2.81
N THR A 143 10.36 3.57 3.97
CA THR A 143 11.20 4.10 5.05
C THR A 143 11.21 3.16 6.25
N LEU A 144 12.13 3.42 7.18
CA LEU A 144 12.24 2.70 8.44
C LEU A 144 11.38 3.38 9.52
N ALA A 145 11.09 2.61 10.57
CA ALA A 145 10.49 3.17 11.77
C ALA A 145 11.44 4.10 12.53
N ASP A 146 10.86 5.02 13.29
CA ASP A 146 11.63 6.08 13.97
C ASP A 146 12.64 5.55 14.99
N CYS A 147 12.37 4.35 15.54
CA CYS A 147 13.25 3.71 16.50
C CYS A 147 14.65 3.39 15.94
N PHE A 148 14.81 3.26 14.62
CA PHE A 148 16.11 2.98 14.01
C PHE A 148 16.99 4.23 13.92
N TRP A 149 16.42 5.43 13.82
CA TRP A 149 17.18 6.68 13.71
C TRP A 149 17.83 7.10 15.03
N ASN A 150 17.20 6.75 16.17
CA ASN A 150 17.65 7.15 17.50
C ASN A 150 18.44 6.07 18.27
N SER A 151 18.70 4.92 17.63
CA SER A 151 19.33 3.79 18.30
C SER A 151 20.86 3.95 18.41
N LYS A 152 21.39 3.88 19.63
CA LYS A 152 22.85 3.68 19.83
C LYS A 152 23.18 2.22 19.54
N ILE A 153 23.86 1.97 18.44
CA ILE A 153 24.29 0.62 18.07
C ILE A 153 25.31 0.14 19.11
N LYS A 154 24.93 -0.85 19.91
CA LYS A 154 25.88 -1.67 20.67
C LYS A 154 26.17 -2.91 19.86
N SER A 155 27.36 -3.01 19.28
CA SER A 155 27.80 -4.25 18.64
C SER A 155 28.23 -5.24 19.72
N SER A 156 27.40 -6.23 20.00
CA SER A 156 27.79 -7.46 20.70
C SER A 156 27.32 -8.64 19.88
N GLY A 157 28.27 -9.40 19.35
CA GLY A 157 27.99 -10.56 18.51
C GLY A 157 29.30 -11.26 18.12
N PRO A 158 29.21 -12.45 17.51
CA PRO A 158 30.37 -13.13 16.94
C PRO A 158 31.12 -12.21 15.96
N SER A 159 32.43 -12.40 15.82
CA SER A 159 33.20 -11.71 14.77
C SER A 159 32.69 -12.05 13.37
N ASP A 160 32.22 -13.28 13.18
CA ASP A 160 31.81 -13.83 11.90
C ASP A 160 30.45 -14.50 12.01
N TYR A 161 29.44 -13.88 11.39
CA TYR A 161 28.10 -14.43 11.28
C TYR A 161 27.40 -13.94 10.01
N CYS A 162 26.44 -14.72 9.52
CA CYS A 162 25.48 -14.30 8.51
C CYS A 162 24.11 -14.20 9.18
N LEU A 163 23.55 -13.01 9.27
CA LEU A 163 22.21 -12.78 9.81
C LEU A 163 21.20 -12.76 8.66
N TYR A 164 20.27 -13.71 8.67
CA TYR A 164 19.11 -13.71 7.80
C TYR A 164 17.87 -13.29 8.59
N VAL A 165 17.19 -12.24 8.12
CA VAL A 165 15.88 -11.82 8.61
C VAL A 165 14.97 -11.79 7.39
N GLY A 166 13.98 -12.68 7.36
CA GLY A 166 13.00 -12.80 6.28
C GLY A 166 11.72 -13.47 6.72
#